data_AF-A0A8C2ZH72-F1
#
_entry.id   AF-A0A8C2ZH72-F1
#
_cell.length_a   1.000
_cell.length_b   1.000
_cell.length_c   1.000
_cell.angle_alpha   90.00
_cell.angle_beta   90.00
_cell.angle_gamma   90.00
#
_symmetry.space_group_name_H-M   'P 1'
#
loop_
_entity.id
_entity.type
_entity.pdbx_description
1 polymer ?
#
loop_
_entity_poly.entity_id
_entity_poly.type
_entity_poly.pdbx_seq_one_letter_code
_entity_poly.pdbx_strand_id
1 'polypeptide(L)'
;QKLWKSKVSSSAQREQETKKSSPSSSSTPPKPPQPQSATSSLLRWSRKYDVVVCHSSVHSDIQEAVRLVSFLEASPRSLRCFMMQRDACPGGAISTELCQAVQDSHLRALLITPDFLQDDWCTYMMHQVLAEGPMSNRIIPLVQNLSHSQYPQELRFYFYIDLDRNPDRGYNLVNTTVLKCE
;
A
#
# COMPACT_ATOMS: atom_id res chain seq x y z
N GLN A 1 54.75 -19.89 15.61
CA GLN A 1 54.84 -21.36 15.82
C GLN A 1 53.53 -22.00 15.33
N LYS A 2 53.65 -23.07 14.53
CA LYS A 2 52.59 -24.02 14.05
C LYS A 2 51.56 -23.39 13.08
N LEU A 3 51.55 -23.59 11.76
CA LEU A 3 51.93 -24.69 10.84
C LEU A 3 50.98 -25.90 10.86
N TRP A 4 50.04 -25.96 9.91
CA TRP A 4 49.67 -27.15 9.09
C TRP A 4 48.63 -26.74 8.03
N LYS A 5 49.02 -26.48 6.77
CA LYS A 5 49.19 -27.36 5.58
C LYS A 5 47.89 -27.80 4.89
N SER A 6 47.76 -27.31 3.66
CA SER A 6 47.02 -27.87 2.52
C SER A 6 47.42 -29.32 2.23
N LYS A 7 46.49 -30.09 1.64
CA LYS A 7 46.79 -31.36 0.95
C LYS A 7 46.09 -31.40 -0.41
N VAL A 8 46.82 -31.97 -1.36
CA VAL A 8 46.70 -31.86 -2.81
C VAL A 8 46.44 -33.25 -3.41
N SER A 9 45.72 -33.26 -4.55
CA SER A 9 45.70 -34.21 -5.67
C SER A 9 45.26 -35.68 -5.48
N SER A 10 44.44 -36.15 -6.44
CA SER A 10 44.92 -37.04 -7.52
C SER A 10 43.90 -37.20 -8.64
N SER A 11 44.38 -37.11 -9.87
CA SER A 11 43.72 -37.46 -11.14
C SER A 11 43.78 -38.97 -11.42
N ALA A 12 42.85 -39.51 -12.23
CA ALA A 12 43.10 -40.58 -13.21
C ALA A 12 41.88 -40.81 -14.14
N GLN A 13 42.15 -40.89 -15.44
CA GLN A 13 41.24 -41.20 -16.55
C GLN A 13 40.90 -42.71 -16.63
N ARG A 14 39.74 -43.07 -17.23
CA ARG A 14 39.66 -44.11 -18.28
C ARG A 14 38.37 -44.05 -19.11
N GLU A 15 38.50 -44.42 -20.38
CA GLU A 15 37.57 -44.32 -21.51
C GLU A 15 36.56 -45.48 -21.64
N GLN A 16 35.51 -45.21 -22.46
CA GLN A 16 34.75 -46.08 -23.39
C GLN A 16 33.94 -47.30 -22.85
N GLU A 17 32.63 -47.36 -23.12
CA GLU A 17 32.06 -48.08 -24.28
C GLU A 17 30.51 -47.90 -24.39
N THR A 18 30.05 -47.82 -25.63
CA THR A 18 28.66 -47.75 -26.15
C THR A 18 27.72 -48.90 -25.72
N LYS A 19 26.41 -48.60 -25.54
CA LYS A 19 25.30 -49.31 -26.22
C LYS A 19 23.92 -48.66 -25.99
N LYS A 20 23.10 -48.76 -27.05
CA LYS A 20 21.79 -48.15 -27.31
C LYS A 20 20.64 -48.86 -26.56
N SER A 21 19.59 -48.13 -26.20
CA SER A 21 18.18 -48.47 -26.52
C SER A 21 17.24 -47.37 -26.01
N SER A 22 16.12 -47.22 -26.72
CA SER A 22 15.33 -45.99 -26.89
C SER A 22 14.11 -45.91 -25.92
N PRO A 23 13.09 -45.05 -26.13
CA PRO A 23 12.68 -44.05 -25.13
C PRO A 23 11.32 -44.37 -24.48
N SER A 24 11.20 -44.18 -23.17
CA SER A 24 9.89 -44.08 -22.52
C SER A 24 9.45 -42.62 -22.46
N SER A 25 8.62 -42.25 -23.43
CA SER A 25 7.84 -41.02 -23.47
C SER A 25 6.95 -40.91 -22.22
N SER A 26 7.36 -40.11 -21.25
CA SER A 26 6.48 -39.55 -20.23
C SER A 26 6.49 -38.03 -20.38
N SER A 27 5.68 -37.57 -21.33
CA SER A 27 5.37 -36.16 -21.54
C SER A 27 4.53 -35.67 -20.37
N THR A 28 5.17 -35.29 -19.27
CA THR A 28 4.55 -34.43 -18.27
C THR A 28 4.35 -33.06 -18.90
N PRO A 29 3.12 -32.54 -19.04
CA PRO A 29 2.92 -31.20 -19.54
C PRO A 29 3.59 -30.20 -18.58
N PRO A 30 4.33 -29.19 -19.09
CA PRO A 30 4.82 -28.13 -18.23
C PRO A 30 3.60 -27.42 -17.64
N LYS A 31 3.48 -27.52 -16.31
CA LYS A 31 2.50 -26.77 -15.53
C LYS A 31 2.55 -25.31 -16.00
N PRO A 32 1.41 -24.68 -16.35
CA PRO A 32 1.41 -23.28 -16.77
C PRO A 32 2.11 -22.46 -15.67
N PRO A 33 2.93 -21.46 -16.04
CA PRO A 33 3.49 -20.56 -15.04
C PRO A 33 2.31 -20.02 -14.24
N GLN A 34 2.24 -20.42 -12.96
CA GLN A 34 1.40 -19.72 -12.01
C GLN A 34 1.76 -18.24 -12.15
N PRO A 35 0.80 -17.31 -12.17
CA PRO A 35 1.12 -15.90 -12.19
C PRO A 35 2.00 -15.64 -10.97
N GLN A 36 3.30 -15.54 -11.20
CA GLN A 36 4.25 -15.04 -10.24
C GLN A 36 3.69 -13.69 -9.86
N SER A 37 3.28 -13.56 -8.60
CA SER A 37 2.70 -12.37 -8.01
C SER A 37 3.56 -11.18 -8.41
N ALA A 38 3.13 -10.44 -9.43
CA ALA A 38 3.82 -9.27 -9.96
C ALA A 38 3.70 -8.06 -9.00
N THR A 39 3.64 -8.32 -7.69
CA THR A 39 3.22 -7.35 -6.66
C THR A 39 4.17 -7.31 -5.46
N SER A 40 5.40 -7.78 -5.61
CA SER A 40 6.47 -7.48 -4.64
C SER A 40 7.52 -6.59 -5.32
N SER A 41 7.09 -5.43 -5.81
CA SER A 41 8.04 -4.38 -6.13
C SER A 41 8.78 -4.03 -4.83
N LEU A 42 10.12 -3.98 -4.86
CA LEU A 42 10.94 -3.56 -3.71
C LEU A 42 10.53 -2.16 -3.18
N LEU A 43 9.86 -1.37 -4.04
CA LEU A 43 9.32 -0.05 -3.74
C LEU A 43 8.12 -0.11 -2.80
N ARG A 44 7.21 -1.10 -2.95
CA ARG A 44 6.03 -1.29 -2.08
C ARG A 44 6.42 -1.33 -0.60
N TRP A 45 7.51 -2.03 -0.26
CA TRP A 45 7.97 -2.20 1.12
C TRP A 45 8.95 -1.13 1.61
N SER A 46 9.19 -0.06 0.85
CA SER A 46 10.11 0.99 1.29
C SER A 46 9.60 1.81 2.49
N ARG A 47 8.29 1.79 2.75
CA ARG A 47 7.68 2.46 3.91
C ARG A 47 6.84 1.49 4.75
N LYS A 48 6.50 1.92 5.97
CA LYS A 48 5.78 1.10 6.96
C LYS A 48 4.32 0.85 6.56
N TYR A 49 3.68 1.85 5.95
CA TYR A 49 2.30 1.79 5.52
C TYR A 49 2.16 2.12 4.04
N ASP A 50 1.20 1.50 3.38
CA ASP A 50 0.91 1.76 1.97
C ASP A 50 -0.04 2.96 1.87
N VAL A 51 -1.04 3.03 2.75
CA VAL A 51 -2.03 4.12 2.80
C VAL A 51 -2.27 4.57 4.23
N VAL A 52 -2.26 5.88 4.49
CA VAL A 52 -2.87 6.46 5.70
C VAL A 52 -4.26 7.00 5.35
N VAL A 53 -5.26 6.67 6.17
CA VAL A 53 -6.64 7.16 6.01
C VAL A 53 -6.93 8.19 7.10
N CYS A 54 -7.18 9.44 6.69
CA CYS A 54 -7.61 10.51 7.58
C CYS A 54 -9.13 10.69 7.45
N HIS A 55 -9.81 10.77 8.58
CA HIS A 55 -11.27 10.88 8.65
C HIS A 55 -11.67 11.73 9.87
N SER A 56 -12.92 12.20 9.89
CA SER A 56 -13.47 12.87 11.07
C SER A 56 -13.77 11.88 12.19
N SER A 57 -13.85 12.38 13.42
CA SER A 57 -14.22 11.58 14.60
C SER A 57 -15.73 11.24 14.64
N VAL A 58 -16.51 11.69 13.65
CA VAL A 58 -17.94 11.37 13.53
C VAL A 58 -18.13 9.89 13.18
N HIS A 59 -19.17 9.28 13.76
CA HIS A 59 -19.43 7.84 13.61
C HIS A 59 -19.60 7.39 12.16
N SER A 60 -20.26 8.19 11.31
CA SER A 60 -20.42 7.90 9.88
C SER A 60 -19.06 7.77 9.19
N ASP A 61 -18.16 8.72 9.43
CA ASP A 61 -16.87 8.82 8.76
C ASP A 61 -15.93 7.69 9.22
N ILE A 62 -16.01 7.34 10.50
CA ILE A 62 -15.32 6.18 11.05
C ILE A 62 -15.79 4.89 10.36
N GLN A 63 -17.11 4.70 10.20
CA GLN A 63 -17.64 3.52 9.52
C GLN A 63 -17.17 3.45 8.06
N GLU A 64 -17.17 4.58 7.34
CA GLU A 64 -16.69 4.66 5.97
C GLU A 64 -15.20 4.38 5.84
N ALA A 65 -14.39 4.97 6.73
CA ALA A 65 -12.96 4.71 6.78
C ALA A 65 -12.67 3.23 7.06
N VAL A 66 -13.39 2.60 7.98
CA VAL A 66 -13.28 1.16 8.27
C VAL A 66 -13.64 0.32 7.05
N ARG A 67 -14.71 0.66 6.32
CA ARG A 67 -15.10 -0.05 5.09
C ARG A 67 -14.05 0.08 3.99
N LEU A 68 -13.51 1.27 3.78
CA LEU A 68 -12.42 1.53 2.85
C LEU A 68 -11.17 0.72 3.23
N VAL A 69 -10.74 0.79 4.48
CA VAL A 69 -9.56 0.06 4.98
C VAL A 69 -9.73 -1.43 4.82
N SER A 70 -10.90 -1.97 5.18
CA SER A 70 -11.21 -3.40 5.04
C SER A 70 -11.16 -3.85 3.57
N PHE A 71 -11.64 -3.01 2.65
CA PHE A 71 -11.56 -3.28 1.21
C PHE A 71 -10.11 -3.27 0.68
N LEU A 72 -9.27 -2.34 1.16
CA LEU A 72 -7.87 -2.24 0.76
C LEU A 72 -7.01 -3.36 1.37
N GLU A 73 -7.29 -3.76 2.61
CA GLU A 73 -6.63 -4.87 3.33
C GLU A 73 -7.10 -6.25 2.82
N ALA A 74 -8.21 -6.32 2.09
CA ALA A 74 -8.72 -7.56 1.53
C ALA A 74 -7.75 -8.21 0.51
N SER A 75 -7.82 -9.55 0.45
CA SER A 75 -7.17 -10.36 -0.58
C SER A 75 -7.70 -9.95 -1.97
N PRO A 76 -6.86 -9.85 -3.01
CA PRO A 76 -5.57 -10.52 -3.20
C PRO A 76 -4.32 -9.70 -2.86
N ARG A 77 -4.47 -8.43 -2.46
CA ARG A 77 -3.33 -7.51 -2.37
C ARG A 77 -2.91 -7.17 -0.95
N SER A 78 -3.79 -7.23 0.04
CA SER A 78 -3.45 -7.01 1.46
C SER A 78 -2.57 -5.78 1.69
N LEU A 79 -3.08 -4.61 1.30
CA LEU A 79 -2.40 -3.32 1.54
C LEU A 79 -2.34 -3.05 3.05
N ARG A 80 -1.24 -2.43 3.52
CA ARG A 80 -1.09 -2.02 4.91
C ARG A 80 -1.68 -0.63 5.08
N CYS A 81 -2.87 -0.53 5.67
CA CYS A 81 -3.50 0.76 5.94
C CYS A 81 -3.22 1.20 7.38
N PHE A 82 -3.03 2.51 7.58
CA PHE A 82 -2.96 3.13 8.89
C PHE A 82 -4.21 3.97 9.12
N MET A 83 -4.83 3.80 10.29
CA MET A 83 -5.96 4.61 10.75
C MET A 83 -5.71 5.04 12.19
N MET A 84 -5.76 6.36 12.44
CA MET A 84 -5.44 6.94 13.75
C MET A 84 -6.20 6.30 14.91
N GLN A 85 -7.49 5.99 14.73
CA GLN A 85 -8.32 5.41 15.78
C GLN A 85 -7.96 3.96 16.17
N ARG A 86 -7.29 3.22 15.27
CA ARG A 86 -6.93 1.81 15.47
C ARG A 86 -5.46 1.64 15.81
N ASP A 87 -4.59 2.36 15.11
CA ASP A 87 -3.16 2.07 15.04
C ASP A 87 -2.30 3.05 15.84
N ALA A 88 -2.86 4.17 16.31
CA ALA A 88 -2.12 5.13 17.13
C ALA A 88 -1.88 4.59 18.55
N CYS A 89 -0.69 4.89 19.10
CA CYS A 89 -0.30 4.45 20.44
C CYS A 89 -1.18 5.10 21.53
N PRO A 90 -1.83 4.32 22.42
CA PRO A 90 -2.60 4.88 23.54
C PRO A 90 -1.70 5.71 24.46
N GLY A 91 -2.12 6.95 24.76
CA GLY A 91 -1.33 7.89 25.56
C GLY A 91 -0.22 8.61 24.80
N GLY A 92 -0.03 8.32 23.51
CA GLY A 92 0.85 9.07 22.62
C GLY A 92 0.29 10.44 22.24
N ALA A 93 1.17 11.33 21.79
CA ALA A 93 0.77 12.63 21.25
C ALA A 93 0.16 12.44 19.85
N ILE A 94 -1.15 12.69 19.74
CA ILE A 94 -1.95 12.43 18.52
C ILE A 94 -1.34 13.12 17.29
N SER A 95 -0.83 14.35 17.43
CA SER A 95 -0.18 15.08 16.34
C SER A 95 1.12 14.42 15.89
N THR A 96 1.94 13.94 16.82
CA THR A 96 3.20 13.27 16.49
C THR A 96 2.96 11.94 15.79
N GLU A 97 2.02 11.14 16.28
CA GLU A 97 1.62 9.87 15.65
C GLU A 97 1.11 10.08 14.22
N LEU A 98 0.28 11.10 14.01
CA LEU A 98 -0.19 11.47 12.68
C LEU A 98 0.96 11.88 11.76
N CYS A 99 1.86 12.76 12.22
CA CYS A 99 2.99 13.21 11.42
C CYS A 99 3.86 12.03 10.98
N GLN A 100 4.15 11.11 11.91
CA GLN A 100 4.91 9.90 11.62
C GLN A 100 4.17 9.00 10.63
N ALA A 101 2.87 8.76 10.81
CA ALA A 101 2.09 7.95 9.88
C ALA A 101 2.03 8.56 8.47
N VAL A 102 1.94 9.89 8.36
CA VAL A 102 1.96 10.63 7.09
C VAL A 102 3.34 10.54 6.41
N GLN A 103 4.42 10.54 7.19
CA GLN A 103 5.79 10.37 6.68
C GLN A 103 6.12 8.92 6.32
N ASP A 104 5.55 7.95 7.03
CA ASP A 104 5.77 6.52 6.86
C ASP A 104 4.76 5.85 5.92
N SER A 105 3.85 6.64 5.32
CA SER A 105 2.90 6.19 4.32
C SER A 105 3.32 6.59 2.91
N HIS A 106 3.00 5.75 1.93
CA HIS A 106 3.19 6.07 0.52
C HIS A 106 2.12 7.01 0.00
N LEU A 107 0.87 6.71 0.34
CA LEU A 107 -0.31 7.46 -0.07
C LEU A 107 -1.16 7.86 1.12
N ARG A 108 -1.93 8.91 0.92
CA ARG A 108 -2.70 9.60 1.96
C ARG A 108 -4.11 9.78 1.43
N ALA A 109 -5.05 9.00 1.96
CA ALA A 109 -6.47 9.15 1.65
C ALA A 109 -7.10 10.11 2.66
N LEU A 110 -7.75 11.16 2.17
CA LEU A 110 -8.46 12.14 3.00
C LEU A 110 -9.97 11.96 2.79
N LEU A 111 -10.71 11.51 3.81
CA LEU A 111 -12.17 11.45 3.77
C LEU A 111 -12.75 12.81 4.17
N ILE A 112 -13.28 13.53 3.20
CA ILE A 112 -13.77 14.90 3.30
C ILE A 112 -15.29 14.87 3.29
N THR A 113 -15.85 15.21 4.44
CA THR A 113 -17.28 15.37 4.71
C THR A 113 -17.55 16.80 5.21
N PRO A 114 -18.81 17.25 5.24
CA PRO A 114 -19.14 18.52 5.88
C PRO A 114 -18.68 18.62 7.34
N ASP A 115 -18.68 17.50 8.07
CA ASP A 115 -18.22 17.44 9.46
C ASP A 115 -16.70 17.47 9.57
N PHE A 116 -15.99 16.86 8.61
CA PHE A 116 -14.53 16.96 8.50
C PHE A 116 -14.06 18.42 8.37
N LEU A 117 -14.81 19.27 7.66
CA LEU A 117 -14.46 20.68 7.48
C LEU A 117 -14.80 21.57 8.68
N GLN A 118 -15.66 21.09 9.59
CA GLN A 118 -16.01 21.83 10.81
C GLN A 118 -15.08 21.51 11.98
N ASP A 119 -14.34 20.40 11.90
CA ASP A 119 -13.40 19.99 12.93
C ASP A 119 -12.02 20.62 12.69
N ASP A 120 -11.56 21.43 13.64
CA ASP A 120 -10.23 22.05 13.63
C ASP A 120 -9.12 21.01 13.57
N TRP A 121 -9.32 19.85 14.22
CA TRP A 121 -8.37 18.75 14.18
C TRP A 121 -8.24 18.21 12.76
N CYS A 122 -9.36 17.95 12.09
CA CYS A 122 -9.39 17.49 10.70
C CYS A 122 -8.76 18.49 9.74
N THR A 123 -8.99 19.78 9.96
CA THR A 123 -8.36 20.87 9.20
C THR A 123 -6.85 20.85 9.40
N TYR A 124 -6.37 20.69 10.64
CA TYR A 124 -4.95 20.47 10.94
C TYR A 124 -4.40 19.23 10.24
N MET A 125 -5.09 18.08 10.29
CA MET A 125 -4.67 16.85 9.62
C MET A 125 -4.50 17.05 8.10
N MET A 126 -5.47 17.71 7.47
CA MET A 126 -5.43 18.05 6.05
C MET A 126 -4.21 18.91 5.71
N HIS A 127 -3.99 19.99 6.45
CA HIS A 127 -2.85 20.87 6.22
C HIS A 127 -1.51 20.17 6.46
N GLN A 128 -1.43 19.28 7.46
CA GLN A 128 -0.24 18.49 7.71
C GLN A 128 0.06 17.53 6.55
N VAL A 129 -0.97 16.85 6.05
CA VAL A 129 -0.86 15.97 4.87
C VAL A 129 -0.39 16.74 3.63
N LEU A 130 -0.87 17.97 3.44
CA LEU A 130 -0.48 18.85 2.33
C LEU A 130 0.96 19.38 2.48
N ALA A 131 1.35 19.78 3.68
CA ALA A 131 2.69 20.28 3.99
C ALA A 131 3.77 19.22 3.73
N GLU A 132 3.46 17.96 4.06
CA GLU A 132 4.36 16.82 3.88
C GLU A 132 4.57 16.39 2.42
N GLY A 133 3.88 17.02 1.46
CA GLY A 133 4.00 16.65 0.05
C GLY A 133 3.20 17.56 -0.88
N PRO A 134 3.55 18.85 -0.97
CA PRO A 134 2.82 19.80 -1.81
C PRO A 134 2.89 19.35 -3.27
N MET A 135 1.75 19.29 -3.95
CA MET A 135 1.61 18.81 -5.34
C MET A 135 2.15 17.40 -5.59
N SER A 136 2.36 16.59 -4.55
CA SER A 136 2.67 15.18 -4.74
C SER A 136 1.39 14.45 -5.18
N ASN A 137 1.48 13.56 -6.18
CA ASN A 137 0.37 12.68 -6.56
C ASN A 137 0.09 11.58 -5.51
N ARG A 138 0.37 11.87 -4.23
CA ARG A 138 0.27 10.97 -3.09
C ARG A 138 -0.98 11.19 -2.24
N ILE A 139 -1.68 12.29 -2.46
CA ILE A 139 -2.90 12.66 -1.74
C ILE A 139 -4.09 12.27 -2.60
N ILE A 140 -5.03 11.52 -2.02
CA ILE A 140 -6.27 11.07 -2.65
C ILE A 140 -7.45 11.61 -1.83
N PRO A 141 -8.05 12.74 -2.25
CA PRO A 141 -9.27 13.25 -1.64
C PRO A 141 -10.45 12.34 -1.97
N LEU A 142 -11.16 11.90 -0.94
CA LEU A 142 -12.41 11.16 -1.01
C LEU A 142 -13.50 12.09 -0.49
N VAL A 143 -14.47 12.43 -1.33
CA VAL A 143 -15.53 13.39 -1.00
C VAL A 143 -16.82 12.64 -0.79
N GLN A 144 -17.52 12.95 0.30
CA GLN A 144 -18.81 12.37 0.64
C GLN A 144 -19.76 13.45 1.18
N ASN A 145 -20.98 13.47 0.64
CA ASN A 145 -22.07 14.38 0.97
C ASN A 145 -21.64 15.86 1.00
N LEU A 146 -20.76 16.28 0.10
CA LEU A 146 -20.19 17.62 0.06
C LEU A 146 -20.54 18.34 -1.25
N SER A 147 -21.03 19.58 -1.13
CA SER A 147 -21.19 20.43 -2.30
C SER A 147 -19.83 20.91 -2.82
N HIS A 148 -19.70 21.07 -4.14
CA HIS A 148 -18.49 21.59 -4.78
C HIS A 148 -18.08 23.00 -4.27
N SER A 149 -19.04 23.79 -3.76
CA SER A 149 -18.75 25.11 -3.19
C SER A 149 -18.03 25.04 -1.83
N GLN A 150 -18.22 23.95 -1.08
CA GLN A 150 -17.64 23.74 0.24
C GLN A 150 -16.27 23.07 0.17
N TYR A 151 -15.87 22.57 -1.01
CA TYR A 151 -14.60 21.88 -1.18
C TYR A 151 -13.41 22.83 -0.92
N PRO A 152 -12.45 22.44 -0.05
CA PRO A 152 -11.31 23.27 0.32
C PRO A 152 -10.51 23.75 -0.88
N GLN A 153 -10.08 25.01 -0.85
CA GLN A 153 -9.36 25.62 -1.96
C GLN A 153 -7.98 24.96 -2.19
N GLU A 154 -7.37 24.50 -1.11
CA GLU A 154 -6.09 23.81 -1.04
C GLU A 154 -6.11 22.49 -1.83
N LEU A 155 -7.28 21.85 -1.90
CA LEU A 155 -7.45 20.55 -2.53
C LEU A 155 -7.96 20.63 -3.97
N ARG A 156 -8.25 21.83 -4.50
CA ARG A 156 -8.76 22.03 -5.88
C ARG A 156 -7.81 21.57 -6.97
N PHE A 157 -6.52 21.47 -6.65
CA PHE A 157 -5.50 20.98 -7.56
C PHE A 157 -5.42 19.45 -7.62
N TYR A 158 -6.14 18.75 -6.73
CA TYR A 158 -6.16 17.30 -6.65
C TYR A 158 -7.46 16.75 -7.24
N PHE A 159 -7.36 15.63 -7.94
CA PHE A 159 -8.52 14.88 -8.40
C PHE A 159 -9.18 14.18 -7.22
N TYR A 160 -10.42 14.56 -6.91
CA TYR A 160 -11.20 13.92 -5.86
C TYR A 160 -12.03 12.75 -6.40
N ILE A 161 -12.32 11.82 -5.51
CA ILE A 161 -13.20 10.68 -5.76
C ILE A 161 -14.51 10.93 -5.02
N ASP A 162 -15.61 10.99 -5.75
CA ASP A 162 -16.95 11.11 -5.19
C ASP A 162 -17.46 9.73 -4.73
N LEU A 163 -17.69 9.59 -3.43
CA LEU A 163 -18.20 8.37 -2.79
C LEU A 163 -19.74 8.29 -2.80
N ASP A 164 -20.45 9.40 -3.01
CA ASP A 164 -21.93 9.43 -2.96
C ASP A 164 -22.54 8.66 -4.12
N ARG A 165 -21.89 8.68 -5.28
CA ARG A 165 -22.38 7.99 -6.48
C ARG A 165 -22.23 6.48 -6.38
N ASN A 166 -21.02 6.01 -6.05
CA ASN A 166 -20.68 4.58 -6.03
C ASN A 166 -19.44 4.35 -5.15
N PRO A 167 -19.61 3.95 -3.86
CA PRO A 167 -18.49 3.77 -2.94
C PRO A 167 -17.54 2.65 -3.40
N ASP A 168 -18.06 1.53 -3.90
CA ASP A 168 -17.24 0.40 -4.36
C ASP A 168 -16.33 0.77 -5.54
N ARG A 169 -16.84 1.63 -6.44
CA ARG A 169 -16.04 2.15 -7.55
C ARG A 169 -14.96 3.10 -7.03
N GLY A 170 -15.29 3.92 -6.04
CA GLY A 170 -14.35 4.79 -5.36
C GLY A 170 -13.22 3.99 -4.71
N TYR A 171 -13.54 2.95 -3.95
CA TYR A 171 -12.55 2.08 -3.30
C TYR A 171 -11.66 1.36 -4.31
N ASN A 172 -12.24 0.87 -5.41
CA ASN A 172 -11.45 0.29 -6.51
C ASN A 172 -10.50 1.31 -7.16
N LEU A 173 -10.93 2.57 -7.28
CA LEU A 173 -10.09 3.62 -7.81
C LEU A 173 -8.94 3.94 -6.86
N VAL A 174 -9.18 4.02 -5.54
CA VAL A 174 -8.12 4.13 -4.52
C VAL A 174 -7.13 2.97 -4.66
N ASN A 175 -7.62 1.73 -4.66
CA ASN A 175 -6.76 0.54 -4.80
C ASN A 175 -5.92 0.60 -6.09
N THR A 176 -6.52 0.99 -7.21
CA THR A 176 -5.82 1.12 -8.49
C THR A 176 -4.76 2.24 -8.45
N THR A 177 -5.05 3.36 -7.81
CA THR A 177 -4.09 4.47 -7.63
C THR A 177 -2.93 4.01 -6.76
N VAL A 178 -3.20 3.25 -5.69
CA VAL A 178 -2.16 2.67 -4.83
C VAL A 178 -1.20 1.79 -5.62
N LEU A 179 -1.73 0.96 -6.52
CA LEU A 179 -0.93 0.07 -7.35
C LEU A 179 -0.17 0.77 -8.48
N LYS A 180 -0.67 1.93 -8.95
CA LYS A 180 0.02 2.72 -9.99
C LYS A 180 1.17 3.55 -9.44
N CYS A 181 1.20 3.79 -8.14
CA CYS A 181 2.28 4.51 -7.47
C CYS A 181 3.42 3.59 -7.00
N GLU A 182 3.30 2.26 -7.16
CA GLU A 182 4.43 1.30 -7.09
C GLU A 182 5.34 1.41 -8.33
#